data_AF-A0A397T2N9-F1
#
_entry.id   AF-A0A397T2N9-F1
#
_cell.length_a   1.000
_cell.length_b   1.000
_cell.length_c   1.000
_cell.angle_alpha   90.00
_cell.angle_beta   90.00
_cell.angle_gamma   90.00
#
_symmetry.space_group_name_H-M   'P 1'
#
loop_
_entity.id
_entity.type
_entity.pdbx_description
1 polymer ?
#
loop_
_entity_poly.entity_id
_entity_poly.type
_entity_poly.pdbx_seq_one_letter_code
_entity_poly.pdbx_strand_id
1 'polypeptide(L)'
;MTKNIVVMCDGTWNSPNSETNVNTLYKELIEEDYKQHVMYLDGIGIGELAFNFIIDGAIAVSLDRKIKEGYKYIINHYNPDDDIWLFGFSRGAYTVRCIAGLIRNCGILKLDRDITPDQIDKLVDVAYDIYRNRDKVYHPEGPGSDDFKKSF
;
A
#
# COMPACT_ATOMS: atom_id res chain seq x y z
N MET A 1 3.73 16.59 -16.89
CA MET A 1 2.45 16.77 -16.19
C MET A 1 2.51 15.84 -15.00
N THR A 2 2.16 16.34 -13.82
CA THR A 2 2.01 15.52 -12.62
C THR A 2 0.76 14.65 -12.78
N LYS A 3 0.77 13.46 -12.22
CA LYS A 3 -0.39 12.55 -12.22
C LYS A 3 -0.81 12.19 -10.80
N ASN A 4 -2.06 11.73 -10.68
CA ASN A 4 -2.62 11.23 -9.43
C ASN A 4 -2.37 9.73 -9.31
N ILE A 5 -1.86 9.27 -8.17
CA ILE A 5 -1.75 7.86 -7.81
C ILE A 5 -2.70 7.63 -6.65
N VAL A 6 -3.77 6.89 -6.92
CA VAL A 6 -4.87 6.69 -5.98
C VAL A 6 -4.84 5.24 -5.49
N VAL A 7 -4.70 5.05 -4.17
CA VAL A 7 -4.82 3.73 -3.53
C VAL A 7 -6.02 3.73 -2.62
N MET A 8 -6.93 2.79 -2.87
CA MET A 8 -8.21 2.67 -2.21
C MET A 8 -8.31 1.30 -1.53
N CYS A 9 -8.57 1.27 -0.22
CA CYS A 9 -8.67 0.03 0.54
C CYS A 9 -10.04 -0.10 1.21
N ASP A 10 -10.78 -1.18 0.93
CA ASP A 10 -12.10 -1.40 1.51
C ASP A 10 -12.07 -2.08 2.89
N GLY A 11 -13.20 -2.07 3.59
CA GLY A 11 -13.41 -2.64 4.91
C GLY A 11 -13.43 -4.16 4.94
N THR A 12 -13.26 -4.76 6.11
CA THR A 12 -13.29 -6.23 6.26
C THR A 12 -14.60 -6.81 5.71
N TRP A 13 -14.52 -7.90 4.95
CA TRP A 13 -15.64 -8.55 4.26
C TRP A 13 -16.31 -7.73 3.15
N ASN A 14 -15.75 -6.59 2.74
CA ASN A 14 -16.31 -5.74 1.68
C ASN A 14 -15.66 -5.98 0.31
N SER A 15 -16.45 -6.51 -0.61
CA SER A 15 -16.01 -6.83 -1.98
C SER A 15 -16.54 -5.75 -2.94
N PRO A 16 -16.14 -5.78 -4.22
CA PRO A 16 -16.75 -4.88 -5.21
C PRO A 16 -18.29 -4.96 -5.33
N ASN A 17 -18.92 -6.01 -4.76
CA ASN A 17 -20.37 -6.19 -4.68
C ASN A 17 -21.00 -5.60 -3.41
N SER A 18 -20.20 -5.08 -2.47
CA SER A 18 -20.67 -4.54 -1.19
C SER A 18 -21.09 -3.07 -1.24
N GLU A 19 -20.88 -2.39 -2.38
CA GLU A 19 -21.30 -1.00 -2.63
C GLU A 19 -20.89 0.00 -1.54
N THR A 20 -19.70 -0.19 -0.96
CA THR A 20 -19.15 0.74 0.02
C THR A 20 -18.83 2.09 -0.64
N ASN A 21 -18.69 3.15 0.15
CA ASN A 21 -18.26 4.45 -0.40
C ASN A 21 -16.90 4.38 -1.10
N VAL A 22 -16.00 3.48 -0.67
CA VAL A 22 -14.71 3.24 -1.33
C VAL A 22 -14.93 2.62 -2.70
N ASN A 23 -15.77 1.59 -2.80
CA ASN A 23 -16.09 0.95 -4.07
C ASN A 23 -16.86 1.87 -5.03
N THR A 24 -17.83 2.64 -4.50
CA THR A 24 -18.60 3.62 -5.28
C THR A 24 -17.67 4.69 -5.85
N LEU A 25 -16.79 5.27 -5.02
CA LEU A 25 -15.82 6.24 -5.49
C LEU A 25 -14.86 5.63 -6.53
N TYR A 26 -14.40 4.39 -6.33
CA TYR A 26 -13.55 3.70 -7.31
C TYR A 26 -14.23 3.55 -8.68
N LYS A 27 -15.53 3.21 -8.71
CA LYS A 27 -16.30 3.07 -9.97
C LYS A 27 -16.46 4.40 -10.73
N GLU A 28 -16.48 5.53 -10.01
CA GLU A 28 -16.57 6.87 -10.60
C GLU A 28 -15.20 7.42 -11.05
N LEU A 29 -14.10 6.84 -10.56
CA LEU A 29 -12.76 7.24 -10.99
C LEU A 29 -12.44 6.61 -12.34
N ILE A 30 -12.34 7.45 -13.36
CA ILE A 30 -11.91 7.04 -14.70
C ILE A 30 -10.38 6.98 -14.70
N GLU A 31 -9.81 5.82 -15.01
CA GLU A 31 -8.39 5.76 -15.37
C GLU A 31 -8.20 6.55 -16.68
N GLU A 32 -7.47 7.65 -16.56
CA GLU A 32 -7.00 8.43 -17.70
C GLU A 32 -5.50 8.24 -17.77
N ASP A 33 -5.06 7.46 -18.77
CA ASP A 33 -3.65 7.22 -19.05
C ASP A 33 -2.85 8.53 -18.98
N TYR A 34 -1.74 8.51 -18.23
CA TYR A 34 -0.84 9.64 -17.96
C TYR A 34 -1.34 10.74 -17.02
N LYS A 35 -2.59 10.71 -16.53
CA LYS A 35 -3.10 11.66 -15.52
C LYS A 35 -3.50 11.01 -14.20
N GLN A 36 -3.94 9.75 -14.23
CA GLN A 36 -4.46 9.09 -13.04
C GLN A 36 -4.25 7.57 -13.09
N HIS A 37 -3.67 7.01 -12.03
CA HIS A 37 -3.53 5.57 -11.80
C HIS A 37 -4.33 5.20 -10.55
N VAL A 38 -5.25 4.23 -10.65
CA VAL A 38 -6.16 3.90 -9.54
C VAL A 38 -6.04 2.42 -9.18
N MET A 39 -5.69 2.15 -7.92
CA MET A 39 -5.71 0.81 -7.35
C MET A 39 -6.83 0.68 -6.33
N TYR A 40 -7.68 -0.33 -6.51
CA TYR A 40 -8.64 -0.79 -5.52
C TYR A 40 -8.19 -2.11 -4.89
N LEU A 41 -8.06 -2.11 -3.58
CA LEU A 41 -7.85 -3.29 -2.75
C LEU A 41 -9.15 -3.61 -2.02
N ASP A 42 -9.65 -4.82 -2.22
CA ASP A 42 -10.86 -5.30 -1.54
C ASP A 42 -10.66 -5.40 -0.02
N GLY A 43 -11.73 -5.77 0.67
CA GLY A 43 -11.73 -6.03 2.10
C GLY A 43 -10.88 -7.23 2.51
N ILE A 44 -10.32 -7.20 3.71
CA ILE A 44 -9.73 -8.41 4.30
C ILE A 44 -10.82 -9.46 4.52
N GLY A 45 -10.54 -10.72 4.20
CA GLY A 45 -11.48 -11.84 4.39
C GLY A 45 -12.28 -12.26 3.15
N ILE A 46 -11.98 -11.71 1.96
CA ILE A 46 -12.62 -12.08 0.69
C ILE A 46 -11.79 -13.14 -0.05
N GLY A 47 -12.44 -14.21 -0.53
CA GLY A 47 -11.82 -15.40 -1.15
C GLY A 47 -12.04 -16.71 -0.34
N GLU A 48 -11.60 -17.87 -0.85
CA GLU A 48 -11.90 -19.27 -0.41
C GLU A 48 -11.81 -19.59 1.10
N LEU A 49 -11.26 -18.72 1.93
CA LEU A 49 -11.21 -18.87 3.38
C LEU A 49 -12.21 -17.97 4.13
N ALA A 50 -13.13 -17.32 3.43
CA ALA A 50 -14.21 -16.50 4.00
C ALA A 50 -15.05 -17.23 5.07
N PHE A 51 -15.17 -18.56 5.02
CA PHE A 51 -15.91 -19.30 6.07
C PHE A 51 -15.04 -19.76 7.26
N ASN A 52 -13.71 -19.75 7.13
CA ASN A 52 -12.78 -20.31 8.14
C ASN A 52 -11.78 -19.31 8.75
N PHE A 53 -11.82 -18.02 8.39
CA PHE A 53 -10.77 -17.05 8.74
C PHE A 53 -10.90 -16.30 10.08
N ILE A 54 -11.65 -16.82 11.07
CA ILE A 54 -11.62 -16.25 12.44
C ILE A 54 -10.40 -16.78 13.20
N ILE A 55 -9.20 -16.58 12.66
CA ILE A 55 -7.93 -16.76 13.36
C ILE A 55 -7.14 -15.47 13.17
N ASP A 56 -6.88 -14.75 14.26
CA ASP A 56 -6.24 -13.43 14.27
C ASP A 56 -4.94 -13.38 13.45
N GLY A 57 -4.16 -14.48 13.47
CA GLY A 57 -2.90 -14.58 12.71
C GLY A 57 -3.09 -14.50 11.19
N ALA A 58 -4.14 -15.11 10.64
CA ALA A 58 -4.36 -15.07 9.20
C ALA A 58 -4.89 -13.71 8.71
N ILE A 59 -5.67 -13.03 9.56
CA ILE A 59 -6.10 -11.66 9.32
C ILE A 59 -4.86 -10.73 9.27
N ALA A 60 -3.91 -10.91 10.19
CA ALA A 60 -2.68 -10.13 10.21
C ALA A 60 -1.83 -10.37 8.95
N VAL A 61 -1.62 -11.63 8.53
CA VAL A 61 -0.87 -11.95 7.30
C VAL A 61 -1.55 -11.35 6.06
N SER A 62 -2.88 -11.43 5.98
CA SER A 62 -3.63 -10.83 4.87
C SER A 62 -3.50 -9.30 4.84
N LEU A 63 -3.50 -8.67 6.01
CA LEU A 63 -3.31 -7.22 6.16
C LEU A 63 -1.91 -6.79 5.73
N ASP A 64 -0.87 -7.49 6.18
CA ASP A 64 0.52 -7.23 5.82
C ASP A 64 0.70 -7.29 4.30
N ARG A 65 0.09 -8.28 3.63
CA ARG A 65 0.10 -8.40 2.17
C ARG A 65 -0.53 -7.17 1.50
N LYS A 66 -1.69 -6.71 1.95
CA LYS A 66 -2.38 -5.54 1.35
C LYS A 66 -1.61 -4.23 1.54
N ILE A 67 -0.95 -4.05 2.68
CA ILE A 67 -0.09 -2.89 2.92
C ILE A 67 1.08 -2.90 1.93
N LYS A 68 1.75 -4.05 1.77
CA LYS A 68 2.85 -4.22 0.83
C LYS A 68 2.41 -4.04 -0.62
N GLU A 69 1.25 -4.55 -1.00
CA GLU A 69 0.68 -4.41 -2.34
C GLU A 69 0.38 -2.94 -2.70
N GLY A 70 -0.27 -2.20 -1.79
CA GLY A 70 -0.54 -0.77 -1.99
C GLY A 70 0.74 0.06 -2.07
N TYR A 71 1.74 -0.23 -1.24
CA TYR A 71 3.05 0.44 -1.32
C TYR A 71 3.79 0.09 -2.62
N LYS A 72 3.80 -1.20 -3.00
CA LYS A 72 4.36 -1.68 -4.27
C LYS A 72 3.73 -0.95 -5.46
N TYR A 73 2.41 -0.75 -5.44
CA TYR A 73 1.74 -0.01 -6.50
C TYR A 73 2.24 1.43 -6.61
N ILE A 74 2.37 2.13 -5.48
CA ILE A 74 2.86 3.50 -5.44
C ILE A 74 4.27 3.59 -6.03
N ILE A 75 5.22 2.78 -5.57
CA ILE A 75 6.61 2.85 -6.04
C ILE A 75 6.78 2.46 -7.53
N ASN A 76 5.85 1.67 -8.08
CA ASN A 76 5.88 1.32 -9.51
C ASN A 76 5.35 2.43 -10.43
N HIS A 77 4.49 3.30 -9.91
CA HIS A 77 3.82 4.31 -10.73
C HIS A 77 4.30 5.73 -10.45
N TYR A 78 4.94 5.99 -9.31
CA TYR A 78 5.35 7.32 -8.87
C TYR A 78 6.53 7.89 -9.66
N ASN A 79 6.35 9.11 -10.16
CA ASN A 79 7.43 10.01 -10.56
C ASN A 79 7.50 11.20 -9.60
N PRO A 80 8.66 11.88 -9.53
CA PRO A 80 8.77 13.13 -8.78
C PRO A 80 7.63 14.09 -9.14
N ASP A 81 7.07 14.72 -8.10
CA ASP A 81 5.96 15.68 -8.16
C ASP A 81 4.57 15.08 -8.42
N ASP A 82 4.43 13.75 -8.52
CA ASP A 82 3.10 13.11 -8.57
C ASP A 82 2.37 13.23 -7.23
N ASP A 83 1.04 13.29 -7.27
CA ASP A 83 0.19 13.36 -6.08
C ASP A 83 -0.26 11.97 -5.65
N ILE A 84 -0.16 11.66 -4.37
CA ILE A 84 -0.62 10.38 -3.80
C ILE A 84 -1.90 10.60 -3.00
N TRP A 85 -2.96 9.89 -3.38
CA TRP A 85 -4.27 9.93 -2.73
C TRP A 85 -4.58 8.58 -2.09
N LEU A 86 -4.90 8.60 -0.80
CA LEU A 86 -5.17 7.39 -0.02
C LEU A 86 -6.59 7.42 0.54
N PHE A 87 -7.42 6.45 0.15
CA PHE A 87 -8.79 6.31 0.62
C PHE A 87 -8.98 4.98 1.33
N GLY A 88 -9.58 4.98 2.51
CA GLY A 88 -9.82 3.73 3.23
C GLY A 88 -11.05 3.77 4.12
N PHE A 89 -11.75 2.63 4.19
CA PHE A 89 -12.91 2.45 5.05
C PHE A 89 -12.68 1.32 6.06
N SER A 90 -13.08 1.51 7.32
CA SER A 90 -12.93 0.51 8.39
C SER A 90 -11.49 -0.03 8.49
N ARG A 91 -11.28 -1.34 8.30
CA ARG A 91 -9.92 -1.93 8.28
C ARG A 91 -9.08 -1.46 7.09
N GLY A 92 -9.70 -1.07 5.98
CA GLY A 92 -9.03 -0.39 4.88
C GLY A 92 -8.49 0.99 5.28
N ALA A 93 -9.15 1.72 6.19
CA ALA A 93 -8.63 2.96 6.75
C ALA A 93 -7.34 2.73 7.56
N TYR A 94 -7.27 1.61 8.29
CA TYR A 94 -6.04 1.19 8.94
C TYR A 94 -4.95 0.85 7.92
N THR A 95 -5.29 0.09 6.86
CA THR A 95 -4.35 -0.26 5.78
C THR A 95 -3.71 0.98 5.16
N VAL A 96 -4.50 1.98 4.73
CA VAL A 96 -3.94 3.18 4.11
C VAL A 96 -3.12 4.04 5.08
N ARG A 97 -3.46 4.05 6.38
CA ARG A 97 -2.61 4.69 7.40
C ARG A 97 -1.26 3.98 7.56
N CYS A 98 -1.24 2.65 7.46
CA CYS A 98 0.01 1.91 7.45
C CYS A 98 0.83 2.17 6.17
N ILE A 99 0.20 2.30 5.01
CA ILE A 99 0.89 2.68 3.76
C ILE A 99 1.52 4.07 3.92
N ALA A 100 0.78 5.05 4.44
CA ALA A 100 1.33 6.38 4.72
C ALA A 100 2.50 6.34 5.73
N GLY A 101 2.39 5.50 6.77
CA GLY A 101 3.48 5.27 7.73
C GLY A 101 4.72 4.64 7.08
N LEU A 102 4.52 3.65 6.21
CA LEU A 102 5.60 3.01 5.44
C LEU A 102 6.31 4.02 4.53
N ILE A 103 5.56 4.87 3.82
CA ILE A 103 6.13 5.99 3.04
C ILE A 103 6.92 6.94 3.94
N ARG A 104 6.41 7.27 5.13
CA ARG A 104 7.14 8.12 6.09
C ARG A 104 8.46 7.50 6.55
N ASN A 105 8.47 6.19 6.83
CA ASN A 105 9.68 5.47 7.25
C ASN A 105 10.69 5.31 6.11
N CYS A 106 10.23 4.90 4.94
CA CYS A 106 11.07 4.32 3.89
C CYS A 106 11.14 5.15 2.62
N GLY A 107 10.36 6.23 2.52
CA GLY A 107 10.26 7.05 1.32
C GLY A 107 9.43 6.38 0.23
N ILE A 108 9.57 6.90 -0.99
CA ILE A 108 9.05 6.28 -2.21
C ILE A 108 10.27 5.82 -2.99
N LEU A 109 10.44 4.50 -3.13
CA LEU A 109 11.67 3.95 -3.71
C LEU A 109 11.76 4.27 -5.19
N LYS A 110 12.88 4.86 -5.61
CA LYS A 110 13.22 5.02 -7.00
C LYS A 110 13.77 3.71 -7.53
N LEU A 111 13.00 3.05 -8.39
CA LEU A 111 13.35 1.75 -8.94
C LEU A 111 14.23 1.91 -10.19
N ASP A 112 15.27 1.07 -10.30
CA ASP A 112 16.08 0.98 -11.51
C ASP A 112 15.28 0.36 -12.67
N ARG A 113 15.61 0.74 -13.91
CA ARG A 113 14.89 0.24 -15.10
C ARG A 113 15.00 -1.27 -15.29
N ASP A 114 16.11 -1.86 -14.88
CA ASP A 114 16.42 -3.27 -15.08
C ASP A 114 16.03 -4.14 -13.86
N ILE A 115 15.34 -3.55 -12.88
CA ILE A 115 14.89 -4.29 -11.69
C ILE A 115 13.81 -5.31 -12.08
N THR A 116 13.92 -6.52 -11.56
CA THR A 116 12.91 -7.56 -11.79
C THR A 116 11.76 -7.46 -10.79
N PRO A 117 10.56 -8.00 -11.13
CA PRO A 117 9.45 -8.06 -10.18
C PRO A 117 9.81 -8.70 -8.83
N ASP A 118 10.58 -9.79 -8.84
CA ASP A 118 11.04 -10.46 -7.61
C ASP A 118 11.98 -9.59 -6.76
N GLN A 119 12.80 -8.76 -7.41
CA GLN A 119 13.65 -7.80 -6.70
C GLN A 119 12.81 -6.68 -6.08
N ILE A 120 11.79 -6.19 -6.79
CA ILE A 120 10.83 -5.22 -6.23
C ILE A 120 10.14 -5.81 -4.99
N ASP A 121 9.68 -7.05 -5.06
CA ASP A 121 9.03 -7.71 -3.92
C ASP A 121 9.94 -7.81 -2.70
N LYS A 122 11.22 -8.19 -2.91
CA LYS A 122 12.21 -8.20 -1.83
C LYS A 122 12.46 -6.81 -1.24
N LEU A 123 12.52 -5.77 -2.07
CA LEU A 123 12.69 -4.40 -1.59
C LEU A 123 11.48 -3.93 -0.77
N VAL A 124 10.27 -4.28 -1.21
CA VAL A 124 9.04 -3.99 -0.48
C VAL A 124 9.02 -4.72 0.86
N ASP A 125 9.46 -5.98 0.92
CA ASP A 125 9.60 -6.73 2.17
C ASP A 125 10.60 -6.06 3.12
N VAL A 126 11.78 -5.67 2.64
CA VAL A 126 12.78 -4.95 3.46
C VAL A 126 12.23 -3.62 3.98
N ALA A 127 11.58 -2.82 3.13
CA ALA A 127 10.96 -1.57 3.54
C ALA A 127 9.87 -1.82 4.60
N TYR A 128 9.07 -2.88 4.43
CA TYR A 128 8.04 -3.26 5.40
C TYR A 128 8.63 -3.67 6.74
N ASP A 129 9.70 -4.45 6.75
CA ASP A 129 10.39 -4.88 7.95
C ASP A 129 10.99 -3.70 8.73
N ILE A 130 11.59 -2.72 8.03
CA ILE A 130 12.05 -1.46 8.63
C ILE A 130 10.89 -0.72 9.29
N TYR A 131 9.76 -0.56 8.59
CA TYR A 131 8.57 0.11 9.12
C TYR A 131 7.95 -0.61 10.33
N ARG A 132 8.00 -1.95 10.35
CA ARG A 132 7.45 -2.77 11.43
C ARG A 132 8.38 -2.83 12.64
N ASN A 133 9.68 -2.61 12.45
CA ASN A 133 10.64 -2.57 13.53
C ASN A 133 10.33 -1.40 14.50
N ARG A 134 10.44 -1.66 15.80
CA ARG A 134 10.13 -0.71 16.88
C ARG A 134 11.38 -0.14 17.55
N ASP A 135 12.55 -0.55 17.12
CA ASP A 135 13.82 -0.01 17.57
C ASP A 135 13.98 1.45 17.13
N LYS A 136 14.60 2.27 17.98
CA LYS A 136 14.81 3.71 17.72
C LYS A 136 15.60 3.97 16.43
N VAL A 137 16.45 3.03 16.03
CA VAL A 137 17.24 3.10 14.79
C VAL A 137 16.34 3.17 13.55
N TYR A 138 15.21 2.48 13.56
CA TYR A 138 14.23 2.42 12.47
C TYR A 138 12.99 3.27 12.73
N HIS A 139 13.05 4.18 13.71
CA HIS A 139 12.09 5.28 13.78
C HIS A 139 12.17 6.09 12.47
N PRO A 140 11.11 6.77 11.99
CA PRO A 140 11.14 7.47 10.69
C PRO A 140 12.17 8.62 10.59
N GLU A 141 12.63 9.09 11.74
CA GLU A 141 13.70 10.10 11.93
C GLU A 141 14.97 9.46 12.52
N GLY A 142 15.04 8.13 12.55
CA GLY A 142 16.16 7.35 13.01
C GLY A 142 17.15 7.06 11.87
N PRO A 143 18.43 6.81 12.20
CA PRO A 143 19.49 6.67 11.22
C PRO A 143 19.24 5.52 10.21
N GLY A 144 18.66 4.41 10.65
CA GLY A 144 18.38 3.27 9.76
C GLY A 144 17.32 3.58 8.71
N SER A 145 16.28 4.33 9.07
CA SER A 145 15.27 4.80 8.10
C SER A 145 15.84 5.86 7.17
N ASP A 146 16.65 6.80 7.69
CA ASP A 146 17.28 7.83 6.88
C ASP A 146 18.28 7.27 5.86
N ASP A 147 19.09 6.30 6.27
CA ASP A 147 20.06 5.66 5.38
C ASP A 147 19.38 4.79 4.32
N PHE A 148 18.29 4.11 4.68
CA PHE A 148 17.46 3.41 3.71
C PHE A 148 16.88 4.38 2.66
N LYS A 149 16.24 5.49 3.10
CA LYS A 149 15.70 6.51 2.20
C LYS A 149 16.75 7.08 1.24
N LYS A 150 17.99 7.32 1.69
CA LYS A 150 19.08 7.85 0.85
C LYS A 150 19.63 6.85 -0.16
N SER A 151 19.29 5.57 -0.02
CA SER A 151 19.73 4.51 -0.94
C SER A 151 18.89 4.46 -2.22
N PHE A 152 17.85 5.29 -2.32
CA PHE A 152 16.91 5.41 -3.43
C PHE A 152 16.73 6.88 -3.82
#